data_AF-A0A928FC13-F1
#
_entry.id   AF-A0A928FC13-F1
#
_cell.length_a   1.000
_cell.length_b   1.000
_cell.length_c   1.000
_cell.angle_alpha   90.00
_cell.angle_beta   90.00
_cell.angle_gamma   90.00
#
_symmetry.space_group_name_H-M   'P 1'
#
loop_
_entity.id
_entity.type
_entity.pdbx_description
1 polymer ?
#
loop_
_entity_poly.entity_id
_entity_poly.type
_entity_poly.pdbx_seq_one_letter_code
_entity_poly.pdbx_strand_id
1 'polypeptide(L)'
;MYDMSAFGRIIAELRKKKGMTQEELGGKLNITAQAVSKWENGVGYPDISVMPRIAEVLDVDMDTLFGVTDKDDKRYVTANLFDGLPLVHENGRLACYSDKEVKNVEDTVVHFADGSVADLSTRVVKNYGTGECRIAEVERVPKYELRGNRFENSYGVIESLKIEQSFNADVTVKKGDREEAVVIAEGSELFIATLRVTVENCKMRIYNENLNGGGDSGYRQNKLKVYTGFDKGKTGELSINGCGNMELDVGFDKCRLAINGSGCIRSKRRTDGLTASINGSGDMELADSGETNLQINGSGDIGLTDVDGNFTAKINGSGDISARGNAKDAVITVNGSGDMDLKNMTVRVAKVNISGAGDIVLGRVTDHTEEKLTKNSTFKVLQRG
;
A
#
# COMPACT_ATOMS: atom_id res chain seq x y z
N MET A 1 -7.81 -25.79 7.35
CA MET A 1 -7.83 -26.10 8.79
C MET A 1 -6.41 -26.51 9.15
N TYR A 2 -5.69 -25.73 9.97
CA TYR A 2 -4.28 -25.99 10.29
C TYR A 2 -4.12 -27.30 11.08
N ASP A 3 -3.09 -28.09 10.77
CA ASP A 3 -2.81 -29.36 11.43
C ASP A 3 -2.39 -29.11 12.89
N MET A 4 -3.29 -29.42 13.82
CA MET A 4 -3.10 -29.23 15.27
C MET A 4 -1.93 -30.03 15.84
N SER A 5 -1.52 -31.11 15.16
CA SER A 5 -0.40 -31.96 15.59
C SER A 5 0.97 -31.37 15.27
N ALA A 6 1.07 -30.50 14.26
CA ALA A 6 2.33 -29.94 13.78
C ALA A 6 2.88 -28.88 14.74
N PHE A 7 2.01 -27.96 15.19
CA PHE A 7 2.39 -26.85 16.07
C PHE A 7 2.89 -27.30 17.45
N GLY A 8 2.20 -28.27 18.07
CA GLY A 8 2.63 -28.85 19.34
C GLY A 8 4.03 -29.46 19.28
N ARG A 9 4.35 -30.15 18.17
CA ARG A 9 5.68 -30.72 17.94
C ARG A 9 6.76 -29.66 17.82
N ILE A 10 6.48 -28.54 17.16
CA ILE A 10 7.42 -27.42 17.02
C ILE A 10 7.78 -26.81 18.38
N ILE A 11 6.79 -26.60 19.26
CA ILE A 11 7.04 -26.14 20.64
C ILE A 11 7.94 -27.14 21.37
N ALA A 12 7.66 -28.44 21.26
CA ALA A 12 8.46 -29.48 21.91
C ALA A 12 9.91 -29.50 21.41
N GLU A 13 10.12 -29.34 20.10
CA GLU A 13 11.45 -29.29 19.49
C GLU A 13 12.25 -28.06 19.90
N LEU A 14 11.64 -26.87 19.83
CA LEU A 14 12.28 -25.62 20.22
C LEU A 14 12.64 -25.60 21.71
N ARG A 15 11.73 -26.08 22.57
CA ARG A 15 11.97 -26.22 24.01
C ARG A 15 13.16 -27.14 24.27
N LYS A 16 13.21 -28.31 23.62
CA LYS A 16 14.32 -29.27 23.75
C LYS A 16 15.64 -28.71 23.22
N LYS A 17 15.62 -27.95 22.11
CA LYS A 17 16.80 -27.25 21.59
C LYS A 17 17.37 -26.23 22.57
N LYS A 18 16.52 -25.58 23.37
CA LYS A 18 16.92 -24.69 24.47
C LYS A 18 17.24 -25.42 25.78
N GLY A 19 17.19 -26.76 25.80
CA GLY A 19 17.51 -27.59 26.97
C GLY A 19 16.53 -27.49 28.13
N MET A 20 15.30 -27.01 27.90
CA MET A 20 14.32 -26.77 28.96
C MET A 20 13.41 -27.99 29.19
N THR A 21 12.96 -28.23 30.43
CA THR A 21 11.86 -29.18 30.73
C THR A 21 10.48 -28.54 30.52
N GLN A 22 9.42 -29.36 30.51
CA GLN A 22 8.04 -28.84 30.41
C GLN A 22 7.67 -27.98 31.64
N GLU A 23 8.17 -28.33 32.82
CA GLU A 23 8.03 -27.53 34.06
C GLU A 23 8.70 -26.17 33.93
N GLU A 24 9.91 -26.12 33.36
CA GLU A 24 10.66 -24.87 33.19
C GLU A 24 10.01 -23.95 32.16
N LEU A 25 9.52 -24.48 31.03
CA LEU A 25 8.76 -23.70 30.05
C LEU A 25 7.43 -23.20 30.65
N GLY A 26 6.72 -24.07 31.36
CA GLY A 26 5.47 -23.71 32.04
C GLY A 26 5.68 -22.59 33.07
N GLY A 27 6.72 -22.70 33.89
CA GLY A 27 7.09 -21.68 34.88
C GLY A 27 7.37 -20.31 34.25
N LYS A 28 8.11 -20.27 33.14
CA LYS A 28 8.40 -19.01 32.42
C LYS A 28 7.17 -18.35 31.79
N LEU A 29 6.20 -19.16 31.39
CA LEU A 29 4.94 -18.70 30.79
C LEU A 29 3.83 -18.43 31.82
N ASN A 30 4.08 -18.71 33.11
CA ASN A 30 3.11 -18.68 34.19
C ASN A 30 1.90 -19.62 33.95
N ILE A 31 2.19 -20.84 33.48
CA ILE A 31 1.22 -21.91 33.21
C ILE A 31 1.71 -23.23 33.79
N THR A 32 0.85 -24.25 33.83
CA THR A 32 1.23 -25.57 34.35
C THR A 32 2.01 -26.38 33.30
N ALA A 33 2.93 -27.24 33.75
CA ALA A 33 3.63 -28.20 32.89
C ALA A 33 2.64 -29.12 32.14
N GLN A 34 1.49 -29.42 32.76
CA GLN A 34 0.41 -30.18 32.15
C GLN A 34 -0.23 -29.47 30.95
N ALA A 35 -0.31 -28.13 30.97
CA ALA A 35 -0.79 -27.36 29.82
C ALA A 35 0.20 -27.46 28.65
N VAL A 36 1.50 -27.29 28.92
CA VAL A 36 2.57 -27.48 27.93
C VAL A 36 2.54 -28.89 27.34
N SER A 37 2.39 -29.92 28.18
CA SER A 37 2.29 -31.32 27.74
C SER A 37 1.07 -31.57 26.83
N LYS A 38 -0.08 -30.95 27.11
CA LYS A 38 -1.25 -31.04 26.22
C LYS A 38 -1.00 -30.40 24.86
N TRP A 39 -0.28 -29.27 24.82
CA TRP A 39 0.10 -28.62 23.57
C TRP A 39 1.04 -29.50 22.75
N GLU A 40 2.10 -30.00 23.38
CA GLU A 40 3.12 -30.81 22.70
C GLU A 40 2.58 -32.13 22.14
N ASN A 41 1.54 -32.69 22.76
CA ASN A 41 0.88 -33.92 22.30
C ASN A 41 -0.32 -33.68 21.37
N GLY A 42 -0.60 -32.43 20.98
CA GLY A 42 -1.71 -32.09 20.08
C GLY A 42 -3.11 -32.26 20.71
N VAL A 43 -3.19 -32.34 22.03
CA VAL A 43 -4.44 -32.52 22.80
C VAL A 43 -5.10 -31.17 23.14
N GLY A 44 -4.38 -30.06 23.00
CA GLY A 44 -4.88 -28.70 23.19
C GLY A 44 -3.96 -27.67 22.57
N TYR A 45 -4.33 -26.40 22.64
CA TYR A 45 -3.59 -25.31 22.00
C TYR A 45 -3.34 -24.16 22.98
N PRO A 46 -2.21 -23.42 22.86
CA PRO A 46 -2.04 -22.18 23.62
C PRO A 46 -3.08 -21.15 23.21
N ASP A 47 -3.56 -20.38 24.18
CA ASP A 47 -4.38 -19.21 23.88
C ASP A 47 -3.57 -18.18 23.08
N ILE A 48 -4.23 -17.44 22.18
CA ILE A 48 -3.59 -16.44 21.33
C ILE A 48 -2.82 -15.38 22.14
N SER A 49 -3.29 -15.06 23.35
CA SER A 49 -2.65 -14.12 24.26
C SER A 49 -1.29 -14.61 24.80
N VAL A 50 -1.04 -15.93 24.78
CA VAL A 50 0.18 -16.54 25.31
C VAL A 50 1.25 -16.73 24.22
N MET A 51 0.86 -16.69 22.94
CA MET A 51 1.77 -16.95 21.82
C MET A 51 2.98 -16.01 21.71
N PRO A 52 2.85 -14.67 21.86
CA PRO A 52 4.01 -13.79 21.79
C PRO A 52 5.05 -14.12 22.86
N ARG A 53 4.59 -14.53 24.04
CA ARG A 53 5.46 -14.93 25.16
C ARG A 53 6.12 -16.29 24.91
N ILE A 54 5.43 -17.21 24.22
CA ILE A 54 6.04 -18.49 23.80
C ILE A 54 7.19 -18.22 22.83
N ALA A 55 6.96 -17.38 21.82
CA ALA A 55 7.97 -16.99 20.84
C ALA A 55 9.19 -16.33 21.53
N GLU A 56 8.94 -15.41 22.47
CA GLU A 56 9.98 -14.74 23.25
C GLU A 56 10.79 -15.73 24.13
N VAL A 57 10.13 -16.62 24.88
CA VAL A 57 10.80 -17.58 25.77
C VAL A 57 11.62 -18.61 24.99
N LEU A 58 11.14 -19.00 23.81
CA LEU A 58 11.81 -19.93 22.91
C LEU A 58 12.82 -19.24 21.99
N ASP A 59 12.88 -17.90 21.99
CA ASP A 59 13.79 -17.06 21.20
C ASP A 59 13.67 -17.32 19.70
N VAL A 60 12.42 -17.28 19.22
CA VAL A 60 12.04 -17.44 17.82
C VAL A 60 11.02 -16.37 17.43
N ASP A 61 10.87 -16.11 16.13
CA ASP A 61 9.75 -15.32 15.64
C ASP A 61 8.45 -16.14 15.58
N MET A 62 7.34 -15.45 15.36
CA MET A 62 6.03 -16.08 15.25
C MET A 62 5.96 -17.05 14.08
N ASP A 63 6.60 -16.72 12.96
CA ASP A 63 6.64 -17.57 11.78
C ASP A 63 7.28 -18.93 12.10
N THR A 64 8.47 -18.94 12.70
CA THR A 64 9.15 -20.15 13.17
C THR A 64 8.32 -20.93 14.18
N LEU A 65 7.64 -20.23 15.10
CA LEU A 65 6.76 -20.87 16.10
C LEU A 65 5.56 -21.58 15.45
N PHE A 66 5.03 -21.04 14.35
CA PHE A 66 3.98 -21.67 13.55
C PHE A 66 4.50 -22.71 12.56
N GLY A 67 5.80 -23.00 12.56
CA GLY A 67 6.42 -23.95 11.64
C GLY A 67 6.71 -23.36 10.27
N VAL A 68 6.66 -22.05 10.14
CA VAL A 68 7.17 -21.31 8.99
C VAL A 68 8.67 -21.13 9.22
N THR A 69 9.44 -22.16 8.89
CA THR A 69 10.90 -22.10 8.93
C THR A 69 11.39 -21.27 7.75
N ASP A 70 12.01 -20.13 8.01
CA ASP A 70 12.45 -19.23 6.95
C ASP A 70 13.55 -19.87 6.06
N LYS A 71 13.35 -19.66 4.74
CA LYS A 71 14.09 -20.19 3.58
C LYS A 71 13.78 -21.63 3.17
N ASP A 72 12.51 -21.99 3.14
CA ASP A 72 12.01 -22.68 1.95
C ASP A 72 11.39 -21.63 1.03
N ASP A 73 11.84 -21.64 -0.22
CA ASP A 73 11.38 -20.81 -1.32
C ASP A 73 9.85 -20.84 -1.46
N LYS A 74 9.15 -20.01 -0.68
CA LYS A 74 7.88 -19.41 -1.11
C LYS A 74 8.15 -18.17 -1.96
N ARG A 75 9.23 -18.22 -2.76
CA ARG A 75 9.21 -17.57 -4.06
C ARG A 75 7.99 -18.11 -4.76
N TYR A 76 7.06 -17.21 -5.07
CA TYR A 76 6.14 -17.38 -6.18
C TYR A 76 6.86 -18.18 -7.26
N VAL A 77 6.47 -19.44 -7.44
CA VAL A 77 7.01 -20.26 -8.51
C VAL A 77 6.49 -19.58 -9.77
N THR A 78 7.32 -18.70 -10.32
CA THR A 78 7.36 -18.45 -11.77
C THR A 78 7.14 -19.81 -12.42
N ALA A 79 6.27 -19.90 -13.42
CA ALA A 79 5.75 -21.11 -14.06
C ALA A 79 6.78 -22.19 -14.49
N ASN A 80 8.06 -22.05 -14.14
CA ASN A 80 9.24 -22.81 -14.51
C ASN A 80 9.52 -24.09 -13.72
N LEU A 81 8.84 -24.40 -12.59
CA LEU A 81 9.04 -25.64 -11.83
C LEU A 81 7.72 -26.19 -11.26
N PHE A 82 7.52 -27.51 -11.28
CA PHE A 82 6.39 -28.20 -10.63
C PHE A 82 6.84 -29.57 -10.11
N ASP A 83 6.62 -29.84 -8.81
CA ASP A 83 7.13 -31.05 -8.14
C ASP A 83 8.62 -31.33 -8.38
N GLY A 84 9.43 -30.27 -8.47
CA GLY A 84 10.87 -30.36 -8.75
C GLY A 84 11.25 -30.57 -10.22
N LEU A 85 10.27 -30.62 -11.15
CA LEU A 85 10.49 -30.76 -12.58
C LEU A 85 10.46 -29.41 -13.29
N PRO A 86 11.39 -29.10 -14.20
CA PRO A 86 11.41 -27.83 -14.91
C PRO A 86 10.31 -27.74 -15.98
N LEU A 87 9.81 -26.53 -16.24
CA LEU A 87 8.85 -26.26 -17.30
C LEU A 87 9.51 -26.52 -18.65
N VAL A 88 8.81 -27.29 -19.46
CA VAL A 88 9.19 -27.63 -20.82
C VAL A 88 8.37 -26.86 -21.84
N HIS A 89 7.05 -26.76 -21.63
CA HIS A 89 6.14 -26.08 -22.55
C HIS A 89 4.85 -25.65 -21.85
N GLU A 90 4.17 -24.63 -22.39
CA GLU A 90 2.87 -24.16 -21.88
C GLU A 90 1.87 -23.91 -23.02
N ASN A 91 0.60 -24.17 -22.74
CA ASN A 91 -0.51 -23.73 -23.58
C ASN A 91 -1.71 -23.29 -22.73
N GLY A 92 -1.98 -21.99 -22.71
CA GLY A 92 -3.09 -21.41 -21.95
C GLY A 92 -2.88 -21.53 -20.43
N ARG A 93 -3.72 -22.34 -19.77
CA ARG A 93 -3.60 -22.65 -18.33
C ARG A 93 -2.90 -23.99 -18.07
N LEU A 94 -2.36 -24.63 -19.10
CA LEU A 94 -1.73 -25.93 -18.95
C LEU A 94 -0.23 -25.80 -19.19
N ALA A 95 0.54 -26.48 -18.36
CA ALA A 95 1.99 -26.48 -18.41
C ALA A 95 2.51 -27.92 -18.31
N CYS A 96 3.52 -28.22 -19.11
CA CYS A 96 4.23 -29.49 -19.17
C CYS A 96 5.58 -29.32 -18.45
N TYR A 97 5.83 -30.18 -17.46
CA TYR A 97 7.05 -30.18 -16.66
C TYR A 97 7.77 -31.51 -16.79
N SER A 98 9.07 -31.49 -17.06
CA SER A 98 9.85 -32.73 -17.20
C SER A 98 11.35 -32.47 -17.05
N ASP A 99 12.05 -33.43 -16.48
CA ASP A 99 13.52 -33.50 -16.44
C ASP A 99 14.13 -34.15 -17.69
N LYS A 100 13.29 -34.60 -18.63
CA LYS A 100 13.70 -35.26 -19.88
C LYS A 100 14.14 -34.25 -20.93
N GLU A 101 15.07 -34.68 -21.77
CA GLU A 101 15.52 -33.92 -22.94
C GLU A 101 14.40 -33.83 -24.00
N VAL A 102 14.09 -32.60 -24.42
CA VAL A 102 13.02 -32.30 -25.39
C VAL A 102 13.57 -32.47 -26.80
N LYS A 103 12.87 -33.26 -27.62
CA LYS A 103 13.19 -33.45 -29.04
C LYS A 103 12.59 -32.34 -29.90
N ASN A 104 11.28 -32.09 -29.77
CA ASN A 104 10.57 -31.00 -30.43
C ASN A 104 9.23 -30.71 -29.73
N VAL A 105 8.59 -29.61 -30.14
CA VAL A 105 7.25 -29.20 -29.66
C VAL A 105 6.39 -28.85 -30.88
N GLU A 106 5.20 -29.44 -30.96
CA GLU A 106 4.21 -29.24 -32.03
C GLU A 106 2.90 -28.74 -31.41
N ASP A 107 2.70 -27.42 -31.44
CA ASP A 107 1.54 -26.72 -30.84
C ASP A 107 1.29 -27.10 -29.37
N THR A 108 0.42 -28.06 -29.10
CA THR A 108 0.05 -28.52 -27.76
C THR A 108 0.83 -29.75 -27.32
N VAL A 109 1.68 -30.32 -28.17
CA VAL A 109 2.32 -31.62 -27.96
C VAL A 109 3.84 -31.45 -27.80
N VAL A 110 4.38 -31.99 -26.72
CA VAL A 110 5.81 -32.06 -26.45
C VAL A 110 6.31 -33.48 -26.74
N HIS A 111 7.33 -33.61 -27.58
CA HIS A 111 8.01 -34.88 -27.81
C HIS A 111 9.40 -34.86 -27.17
N PHE A 112 9.74 -35.92 -26.44
CA PHE A 112 11.03 -36.10 -25.78
C PHE A 112 11.96 -37.03 -26.56
N ALA A 113 13.26 -36.92 -26.32
CA ALA A 113 14.30 -37.69 -27.02
C ALA A 113 14.17 -39.22 -26.84
N ASP A 114 13.64 -39.65 -25.69
CA ASP A 114 13.40 -41.06 -25.35
C ASP A 114 12.10 -41.65 -25.92
N GLY A 115 11.35 -40.85 -26.69
CA GLY A 115 10.06 -41.23 -27.26
C GLY A 115 8.84 -40.90 -26.37
N SER A 116 9.04 -40.34 -25.17
CA SER A 116 7.94 -39.82 -24.35
C SER A 116 7.18 -38.70 -25.07
N VAL A 117 5.89 -38.56 -24.76
CA VAL A 117 5.03 -37.54 -25.33
C VAL A 117 4.09 -36.97 -24.27
N ALA A 118 3.94 -35.65 -24.22
CA ALA A 118 2.94 -34.97 -23.41
C ALA A 118 2.07 -34.07 -24.28
N ASP A 119 0.77 -34.35 -24.31
CA ASP A 119 -0.22 -33.55 -25.05
C ASP A 119 -1.05 -32.72 -24.08
N LEU A 120 -0.81 -31.41 -24.08
CA LEU A 120 -1.47 -30.44 -23.23
C LEU A 120 -2.96 -30.28 -23.58
N SER A 121 -3.37 -30.52 -24.83
CA SER A 121 -4.77 -30.38 -25.24
C SER A 121 -5.64 -31.52 -24.71
N THR A 122 -5.09 -32.74 -24.68
CA THR A 122 -5.79 -33.94 -24.18
C THR A 122 -5.47 -34.24 -22.71
N ARG A 123 -4.48 -33.56 -22.11
CA ARG A 123 -3.94 -33.80 -20.77
C ARG A 123 -3.38 -35.23 -20.61
N VAL A 124 -2.84 -35.80 -21.69
CA VAL A 124 -2.29 -37.17 -21.71
C VAL A 124 -0.77 -37.14 -21.73
N VAL A 125 -0.15 -37.93 -20.85
CA VAL A 125 1.29 -38.20 -20.85
C VAL A 125 1.55 -39.67 -21.15
N LYS A 126 2.42 -39.94 -22.12
CA LYS A 126 3.04 -41.24 -22.37
C LYS A 126 4.51 -41.14 -21.98
N ASN A 127 4.85 -41.68 -20.81
CA ASN A 127 6.20 -41.63 -20.27
C ASN A 127 6.95 -42.95 -20.58
N TYR A 128 8.07 -42.86 -21.30
CA TYR A 128 8.99 -43.97 -21.61
C TYR A 128 10.37 -43.66 -21.03
N GLY A 129 11.20 -44.66 -20.75
CA GLY A 129 12.56 -44.43 -20.22
C GLY A 129 12.59 -43.95 -18.77
N THR A 130 13.72 -43.35 -18.37
CA THR A 130 13.93 -42.75 -17.03
C THR A 130 13.56 -41.27 -17.02
N GLY A 131 13.14 -40.74 -15.87
CA GLY A 131 12.69 -39.34 -15.73
C GLY A 131 11.16 -39.22 -15.72
N GLU A 132 10.69 -38.04 -15.34
CA GLU A 132 9.28 -37.75 -15.08
C GLU A 132 8.74 -36.74 -16.09
N CYS A 133 7.47 -36.88 -16.46
CA CYS A 133 6.76 -35.88 -17.25
C CYS A 133 5.38 -35.66 -16.65
N ARG A 134 5.01 -34.40 -16.39
CA ARG A 134 3.76 -34.03 -15.73
C ARG A 134 3.07 -32.90 -16.48
N ILE A 135 1.75 -32.92 -16.47
CA ILE A 135 0.92 -31.81 -16.92
C ILE A 135 0.20 -31.26 -15.69
N ALA A 136 0.31 -29.96 -15.46
CA ALA A 136 -0.38 -29.27 -14.38
C ALA A 136 -1.19 -28.08 -14.93
N GLU A 137 -2.26 -27.75 -14.21
CA GLU A 137 -3.00 -26.51 -14.45
C GLU A 137 -2.34 -25.38 -13.66
N VAL A 138 -1.98 -24.31 -14.35
CA VAL A 138 -1.34 -23.12 -13.79
C VAL A 138 -2.30 -21.94 -13.85
N GLU A 139 -2.41 -21.21 -12.75
CA GLU A 139 -2.93 -19.85 -12.82
C GLU A 139 -1.97 -19.04 -13.69
N ARG A 140 -2.53 -18.34 -14.69
CA ARG A 140 -1.75 -17.62 -15.70
C ARG A 140 -0.74 -16.70 -15.01
N VAL A 141 0.52 -17.11 -14.94
CA VAL A 141 1.60 -16.26 -14.44
C VAL A 141 1.79 -15.17 -15.48
N PRO A 142 1.55 -13.90 -15.14
CA PRO A 142 1.85 -12.84 -16.09
C PRO A 142 3.36 -12.88 -16.36
N LYS A 143 3.71 -12.95 -17.66
CA LYS A 143 5.09 -12.98 -18.17
C LYS A 143 5.77 -11.65 -17.89
N TYR A 144 6.17 -11.39 -16.66
CA TYR A 144 7.07 -10.30 -16.38
C TYR A 144 8.48 -10.86 -16.30
N GLU A 145 9.37 -10.33 -17.12
CA GLU A 145 10.79 -10.43 -16.83
C GLU A 145 11.04 -9.67 -15.54
N LEU A 146 11.52 -10.36 -14.51
CA LEU A 146 11.97 -9.73 -13.28
C LEU A 146 13.09 -8.76 -13.67
N ARG A 147 12.76 -7.48 -13.67
CA ARG A 147 13.73 -6.40 -13.73
C ARG A 147 14.30 -6.32 -12.32
N GLY A 148 15.62 -6.14 -12.20
CA GLY A 148 16.26 -6.03 -10.89
C GLY A 148 15.59 -4.98 -9.99
N ASN A 149 16.05 -4.85 -8.76
CA ASN A 149 15.42 -4.01 -7.73
C ASN A 149 15.48 -2.48 -7.96
N ARG A 150 15.88 -2.01 -9.15
CA ARG A 150 16.00 -0.59 -9.50
C ARG A 150 15.54 -0.35 -10.94
N PHE A 151 14.78 0.72 -11.11
CA PHE A 151 14.42 1.30 -12.39
C PHE A 151 14.83 2.77 -12.42
N GLU A 152 15.42 3.20 -13.52
CA GLU A 152 15.79 4.59 -13.74
C GLU A 152 15.65 4.91 -15.21
N ASN A 153 14.91 5.97 -15.54
CA ASN A 153 14.78 6.43 -16.91
C ASN A 153 14.51 7.94 -16.98
N SER A 154 14.94 8.56 -18.08
CA SER A 154 14.65 9.97 -18.39
C SER A 154 13.54 10.06 -19.43
N TYR A 155 12.76 11.12 -19.35
CA TYR A 155 11.63 11.41 -20.22
C TYR A 155 11.73 12.86 -20.67
N GLY A 156 11.16 13.15 -21.85
CA GLY A 156 11.09 14.51 -22.36
C GLY A 156 10.39 15.49 -21.40
N VAL A 157 10.32 16.76 -21.81
CA VAL A 157 9.70 17.81 -21.01
C VAL A 157 8.24 17.46 -20.70
N ILE A 158 7.86 17.66 -19.44
CA ILE A 158 6.49 17.47 -18.95
C ILE A 158 5.98 18.75 -18.30
N GLU A 159 4.67 18.93 -18.31
CA GLU A 159 3.97 20.03 -17.64
C GLU A 159 2.96 19.51 -16.61
N SER A 160 2.64 18.22 -16.65
CA SER A 160 1.66 17.58 -15.78
C SER A 160 2.17 16.25 -15.28
N LEU A 161 1.80 15.91 -14.04
CA LEU A 161 2.20 14.67 -13.38
C LEU A 161 0.99 13.99 -12.77
N LYS A 162 0.81 12.72 -13.11
CA LYS A 162 -0.16 11.82 -12.52
C LYS A 162 0.55 10.62 -11.89
N ILE A 163 0.31 10.37 -10.60
CA ILE A 163 0.81 9.20 -9.89
C ILE A 163 -0.39 8.43 -9.34
N GLU A 164 -0.70 7.29 -9.96
CA GLU A 164 -1.77 6.37 -9.56
C GLU A 164 -1.13 5.11 -8.97
N GLN A 165 -1.42 4.76 -7.73
CA GLN A 165 -0.69 3.65 -7.12
C GLN A 165 -1.54 2.83 -6.16
N SER A 166 -1.41 1.49 -6.26
CA SER A 166 -1.87 0.46 -5.32
C SER A 166 -0.71 -0.15 -4.49
N PHE A 167 0.47 0.50 -4.41
CA PHE A 167 1.74 -0.20 -4.09
C PHE A 167 2.49 0.27 -2.83
N ASN A 168 1.83 0.97 -1.89
CA ASN A 168 2.39 1.30 -0.56
C ASN A 168 3.87 1.77 -0.62
N ALA A 169 4.19 2.73 -1.49
CA ALA A 169 5.55 3.22 -1.71
C ALA A 169 5.73 4.62 -1.11
N ASP A 170 6.95 4.91 -0.64
CA ASP A 170 7.34 6.29 -0.32
C ASP A 170 7.64 7.05 -1.61
N VAL A 171 6.96 8.17 -1.81
CA VAL A 171 7.04 8.99 -3.02
C VAL A 171 7.73 10.31 -2.72
N THR A 172 8.69 10.70 -3.54
CA THR A 172 9.28 12.05 -3.52
C THR A 172 9.16 12.66 -4.89
N VAL A 173 8.60 13.87 -4.97
CA VAL A 173 8.53 14.65 -6.20
C VAL A 173 9.20 16.00 -5.95
N LYS A 174 10.23 16.33 -6.72
CA LYS A 174 10.92 17.62 -6.62
C LYS A 174 11.48 18.04 -7.98
N LYS A 175 11.87 19.30 -8.12
CA LYS A 175 12.61 19.74 -9.31
C LYS A 175 14.00 19.08 -9.38
N GLY A 176 14.39 18.63 -10.56
CA GLY A 176 15.74 18.20 -10.89
C GLY A 176 16.55 19.28 -11.60
N ASP A 177 17.82 18.97 -11.87
CA ASP A 177 18.74 19.90 -12.54
C ASP A 177 18.57 19.93 -14.08
N ARG A 178 17.72 19.06 -14.63
CA ARG A 178 17.47 18.89 -16.07
C ARG A 178 16.05 19.34 -16.42
N GLU A 179 15.84 19.79 -17.66
CA GLU A 179 14.49 20.07 -18.18
C GLU A 179 13.67 18.79 -18.38
N GLU A 180 14.35 17.70 -18.69
CA GLU A 180 13.78 16.36 -18.77
C GLU A 180 13.34 15.86 -17.40
N ALA A 181 12.21 15.15 -17.37
CA ALA A 181 11.79 14.48 -16.16
C ALA A 181 12.56 13.16 -15.98
N VAL A 182 12.98 12.87 -14.75
CA VAL A 182 13.66 11.61 -14.41
C VAL A 182 12.81 10.86 -13.39
N VAL A 183 12.57 9.58 -13.65
CA VAL A 183 11.89 8.69 -12.71
C VAL A 183 12.89 7.65 -12.23
N ILE A 184 13.02 7.55 -10.90
CA ILE A 184 13.85 6.54 -10.23
C ILE A 184 12.95 5.77 -9.28
N ALA A 185 12.92 4.45 -9.42
CA ALA A 185 12.20 3.58 -8.51
C ALA A 185 13.15 2.51 -7.97
N GLU A 186 13.05 2.23 -6.68
CA GLU A 186 13.84 1.21 -5.97
C GLU A 186 12.88 0.42 -5.08
N GLY A 187 12.99 -0.89 -5.03
CA GLY A 187 12.09 -1.70 -4.21
C GLY A 187 12.04 -3.16 -4.62
N SER A 188 10.90 -3.81 -4.34
CA SER A 188 10.68 -5.20 -4.71
C SER A 188 10.77 -5.39 -6.22
N GLU A 189 11.24 -6.56 -6.67
CA GLU A 189 11.28 -6.88 -8.10
C GLU A 189 9.88 -6.83 -8.72
N LEU A 190 8.83 -7.13 -7.95
CA LEU A 190 7.44 -7.04 -8.39
C LEU A 190 6.99 -5.60 -8.62
N PHE A 191 7.33 -4.70 -7.70
CA PHE A 191 7.10 -3.27 -7.84
C PHE A 191 7.80 -2.73 -9.09
N ILE A 192 9.06 -3.11 -9.31
CA ILE A 192 9.81 -2.65 -10.48
C ILE A 192 9.28 -3.25 -11.79
N ALA A 193 8.96 -4.54 -11.82
CA ALA A 193 8.48 -5.23 -13.01
C ALA A 193 7.11 -4.73 -13.48
N THR A 194 6.25 -4.31 -12.55
CA THR A 194 4.91 -3.79 -12.85
C THR A 194 4.85 -2.29 -13.06
N LEU A 195 5.91 -1.55 -12.73
CA LEU A 195 5.96 -0.11 -12.90
C LEU A 195 5.85 0.25 -14.39
N ARG A 196 4.97 1.22 -14.67
CA ARG A 196 4.76 1.83 -15.97
C ARG A 196 4.89 3.33 -15.83
N VAL A 197 5.56 3.90 -16.81
CA VAL A 197 5.65 5.35 -16.97
C VAL A 197 5.31 5.64 -18.42
N THR A 198 4.26 6.41 -18.64
CA THR A 198 3.90 6.90 -19.98
C THR A 198 3.97 8.42 -19.99
N VAL A 199 4.36 8.97 -21.14
CA VAL A 199 4.35 10.41 -21.37
C VAL A 199 3.65 10.67 -22.69
N GLU A 200 2.51 11.36 -22.62
CA GLU A 200 1.72 11.73 -23.77
C GLU A 200 1.36 13.22 -23.66
N ASN A 201 1.64 14.00 -24.71
CA ASN A 201 1.34 15.43 -24.75
C ASN A 201 1.88 16.19 -23.51
N CYS A 202 3.14 15.93 -23.13
CA CYS A 202 3.78 16.51 -21.94
C CYS A 202 3.11 16.16 -20.60
N LYS A 203 2.26 15.12 -20.56
CA LYS A 203 1.63 14.61 -19.34
C LYS A 203 2.26 13.28 -18.97
N MET A 204 2.94 13.24 -17.83
CA MET A 204 3.49 12.01 -17.29
C MET A 204 2.45 11.29 -16.45
N ARG A 205 2.31 9.98 -16.67
CA ARG A 205 1.53 9.08 -15.84
C ARG A 205 2.44 7.98 -15.33
N ILE A 206 2.53 7.85 -14.01
CA ILE A 206 3.26 6.79 -13.33
C ILE A 206 2.23 5.94 -12.60
N TYR A 207 2.25 4.64 -12.89
CA TYR A 207 1.38 3.67 -12.24
C TYR A 207 2.01 2.30 -12.29
N ASN A 208 1.43 1.36 -11.57
CA ASN A 208 1.81 -0.03 -11.66
C ASN A 208 0.62 -0.82 -12.20
N GLU A 209 0.87 -1.71 -13.16
CA GLU A 209 -0.18 -2.56 -13.73
C GLU A 209 -0.75 -3.52 -12.67
N ASN A 210 -2.08 -3.60 -12.61
CA ASN A 210 -2.76 -4.47 -11.66
C ASN A 210 -2.40 -5.94 -11.91
N LEU A 211 -1.86 -6.56 -10.86
CA LEU A 211 -1.73 -8.00 -10.77
C LEU A 211 -3.06 -8.51 -10.21
N ASN A 212 -3.83 -9.23 -11.01
CA ASN A 212 -4.97 -9.97 -10.48
C ASN A 212 -4.45 -10.94 -9.40
N GLY A 213 -4.60 -10.60 -8.11
CA GLY A 213 -4.43 -11.54 -7.00
C GLY A 213 -3.10 -11.55 -6.24
N GLY A 214 -2.22 -10.55 -6.37
CA GLY A 214 -0.96 -10.50 -5.60
C GLY A 214 -0.75 -9.17 -4.89
N GLY A 215 -1.03 -9.10 -3.59
CA GLY A 215 -0.54 -7.99 -2.76
C GLY A 215 0.96 -8.15 -2.58
N ASP A 216 1.74 -7.17 -3.02
CA ASP A 216 3.19 -7.15 -2.82
C ASP A 216 3.51 -6.96 -1.33
N SER A 217 3.90 -8.03 -0.63
CA SER A 217 4.21 -7.98 0.79
C SER A 217 5.50 -7.23 1.17
N GLY A 218 6.26 -6.74 0.19
CA GLY A 218 7.49 -5.93 0.35
C GLY A 218 7.26 -4.48 0.82
N TYR A 219 6.14 -4.21 1.50
CA TYR A 219 5.51 -2.91 1.76
C TYR A 219 6.35 -1.76 2.35
N ARG A 220 7.60 -1.99 2.79
CA ARG A 220 8.42 -0.96 3.48
C ARG A 220 9.68 -0.52 2.72
N GLN A 221 9.96 -1.10 1.56
CA GLN A 221 11.19 -0.81 0.80
C GLN A 221 10.94 -0.06 -0.51
N ASN A 222 9.70 -0.02 -0.99
CA ASN A 222 9.36 0.59 -2.28
C ASN A 222 9.47 2.12 -2.18
N LYS A 223 10.28 2.70 -3.07
CA LYS A 223 10.52 4.13 -3.18
C LYS A 223 10.36 4.56 -4.62
N LEU A 224 9.66 5.67 -4.83
CA LEU A 224 9.50 6.33 -6.12
C LEU A 224 9.97 7.77 -6.00
N LYS A 225 10.98 8.14 -6.78
CA LYS A 225 11.49 9.51 -6.89
C LYS A 225 11.20 10.02 -8.29
N VAL A 226 10.58 11.19 -8.37
CA VAL A 226 10.31 11.90 -9.61
C VAL A 226 11.02 13.25 -9.55
N TYR A 227 11.94 13.45 -10.47
CA TYR A 227 12.59 14.74 -10.69
C TYR A 227 11.92 15.40 -11.88
N THR A 228 11.24 16.51 -11.66
CA THR A 228 10.58 17.30 -12.72
C THR A 228 11.56 18.31 -13.31
N GLY A 229 11.28 18.80 -14.53
CA GLY A 229 11.97 19.96 -15.10
C GLY A 229 11.44 21.31 -14.64
N PHE A 230 10.42 21.34 -13.78
CA PHE A 230 9.73 22.55 -13.34
C PHE A 230 9.61 22.63 -11.82
N ASP A 231 9.57 23.86 -11.30
CA ASP A 231 9.15 24.14 -9.91
C ASP A 231 7.63 24.29 -9.78
N LYS A 232 6.95 24.64 -10.88
CA LYS A 232 5.49 24.76 -10.96
C LYS A 232 4.98 24.17 -12.27
N GLY A 233 4.12 23.16 -12.19
CA GLY A 233 3.47 22.54 -13.35
C GLY A 233 2.02 23.02 -13.55
N LYS A 234 1.37 22.54 -14.62
CA LYS A 234 -0.05 22.84 -14.88
C LYS A 234 -0.97 21.98 -14.01
N THR A 235 -0.81 20.65 -14.04
CA THR A 235 -1.70 19.75 -13.28
C THR A 235 -0.94 18.65 -12.54
N GLY A 236 -1.23 18.50 -11.26
CA GLY A 236 -0.78 17.39 -10.42
C GLY A 236 -1.97 16.51 -10.00
N GLU A 237 -1.89 15.21 -10.20
CA GLU A 237 -2.87 14.25 -9.66
C GLU A 237 -2.10 13.12 -8.98
N LEU A 238 -1.92 13.22 -7.66
CA LEU A 238 -1.06 12.33 -6.91
C LEU A 238 -1.85 11.67 -5.77
N SER A 239 -1.75 10.34 -5.70
CA SER A 239 -2.39 9.57 -4.63
C SER A 239 -1.41 8.61 -3.99
N ILE A 240 -1.50 8.46 -2.66
CA ILE A 240 -0.88 7.37 -1.92
C ILE A 240 -1.96 6.42 -1.39
N ASN A 241 -1.67 5.12 -1.46
CA ASN A 241 -2.51 4.06 -0.91
C ASN A 241 -1.74 3.34 0.22
N GLY A 242 -2.48 2.80 1.19
CA GLY A 242 -1.94 2.11 2.36
C GLY A 242 -1.14 3.02 3.27
N CYS A 243 0.09 2.65 3.60
CA CYS A 243 0.94 3.32 4.59
C CYS A 243 2.13 4.11 4.02
N GLY A 244 2.25 4.21 2.69
CA GLY A 244 3.34 4.96 2.05
C GLY A 244 3.23 6.46 2.29
N ASN A 245 4.35 7.18 2.32
CA ASN A 245 4.37 8.64 2.50
C ASN A 245 4.68 9.37 1.20
N MET A 246 4.29 10.64 1.08
CA MET A 246 4.63 11.49 -0.05
C MET A 246 5.23 12.80 0.40
N GLU A 247 6.36 13.16 -0.21
CA GLU A 247 6.92 14.50 -0.14
C GLU A 247 6.85 15.16 -1.51
N LEU A 248 6.08 16.25 -1.61
CA LEU A 248 5.86 17.02 -2.82
C LEU A 248 6.51 18.40 -2.69
N ASP A 249 7.63 18.60 -3.38
CA ASP A 249 8.40 19.85 -3.42
C ASP A 249 8.35 20.50 -4.82
N VAL A 250 7.16 20.50 -5.42
CA VAL A 250 6.81 21.29 -6.62
C VAL A 250 5.36 21.77 -6.50
N GLY A 251 5.06 22.93 -7.09
CA GLY A 251 3.71 23.49 -7.14
C GLY A 251 2.95 23.10 -8.41
N PHE A 252 1.65 23.36 -8.43
CA PHE A 252 0.83 23.24 -9.63
C PHE A 252 -0.21 24.37 -9.75
N ASP A 253 -0.67 24.65 -10.96
CA ASP A 253 -1.87 25.49 -11.14
C ASP A 253 -3.11 24.76 -10.62
N LYS A 254 -3.23 23.45 -10.85
CA LYS A 254 -4.26 22.60 -10.25
C LYS A 254 -3.66 21.31 -9.70
N CYS A 255 -3.87 21.02 -8.42
CA CYS A 255 -3.38 19.79 -7.79
C CYS A 255 -4.51 19.03 -7.10
N ARG A 256 -4.57 17.73 -7.33
CA ARG A 256 -5.36 16.78 -6.56
C ARG A 256 -4.43 15.87 -5.76
N LEU A 257 -4.54 15.90 -4.44
CA LEU A 257 -3.79 15.06 -3.51
C LEU A 257 -4.76 14.11 -2.80
N ALA A 258 -4.43 12.83 -2.73
CA ALA A 258 -5.29 11.85 -2.07
C ALA A 258 -4.52 10.84 -1.23
N ILE A 259 -5.03 10.56 -0.03
CA ILE A 259 -4.61 9.44 0.81
C ILE A 259 -5.76 8.43 0.84
N ASN A 260 -5.48 7.17 0.53
CA ASN A 260 -6.37 6.04 0.82
C ASN A 260 -5.65 5.06 1.74
N GLY A 261 -5.81 5.22 3.05
CA GLY A 261 -5.09 4.45 4.06
C GLY A 261 -4.63 5.31 5.23
N SER A 262 -3.41 5.05 5.70
CA SER A 262 -2.82 5.62 6.92
C SER A 262 -1.48 6.32 6.69
N GLY A 263 -1.09 6.54 5.43
CA GLY A 263 0.15 7.26 5.08
C GLY A 263 0.05 8.77 5.27
N CYS A 264 1.12 9.50 4.96
CA CYS A 264 1.17 10.96 5.07
C CYS A 264 1.54 11.65 3.75
N ILE A 265 0.94 12.80 3.44
CA ILE A 265 1.40 13.68 2.35
C ILE A 265 1.88 15.00 2.93
N ARG A 266 3.11 15.39 2.59
CA ARG A 266 3.66 16.72 2.85
C ARG A 266 3.88 17.46 1.53
N SER A 267 3.15 18.54 1.30
CA SER A 267 3.36 19.46 0.17
C SER A 267 4.07 20.73 0.64
N LYS A 268 5.19 21.07 0.00
CA LYS A 268 6.08 22.17 0.40
C LYS A 268 5.93 23.44 -0.45
N ARG A 269 5.19 23.38 -1.55
CA ARG A 269 5.06 24.48 -2.51
C ARG A 269 3.61 24.88 -2.72
N ARG A 270 3.43 26.17 -2.99
CA ARG A 270 2.11 26.75 -3.23
C ARG A 270 1.43 26.14 -4.45
N THR A 271 0.13 25.90 -4.35
CA THR A 271 -0.72 25.46 -5.48
C THR A 271 -1.88 26.44 -5.70
N ASP A 272 -2.17 26.84 -6.95
CA ASP A 272 -3.23 27.83 -7.20
C ASP A 272 -4.63 27.26 -6.97
N GLY A 273 -4.87 26.00 -7.34
CA GLY A 273 -6.11 25.27 -7.08
C GLY A 273 -5.82 23.91 -6.45
N LEU A 274 -6.26 23.68 -5.21
CA LEU A 274 -5.95 22.48 -4.43
C LEU A 274 -7.23 21.70 -4.09
N THR A 275 -7.25 20.42 -4.43
CA THR A 275 -8.21 19.44 -3.88
C THR A 275 -7.44 18.37 -3.12
N ALA A 276 -7.65 18.29 -1.81
CA ALA A 276 -6.97 17.34 -0.94
C ALA A 276 -7.99 16.46 -0.22
N SER A 277 -7.81 15.14 -0.29
CA SER A 277 -8.75 14.19 0.31
C SER A 277 -8.08 13.06 1.08
N ILE A 278 -8.56 12.78 2.28
CA ILE A 278 -8.16 11.62 3.09
C ILE A 278 -9.32 10.64 3.17
N ASN A 279 -9.08 9.39 2.81
CA ASN A 279 -9.95 8.25 3.05
C ASN A 279 -9.21 7.27 3.96
N GLY A 280 -9.48 7.32 5.27
CA GLY A 280 -8.77 6.53 6.27
C GLY A 280 -8.28 7.38 7.45
N SER A 281 -7.07 7.10 7.91
CA SER A 281 -6.49 7.66 9.14
C SER A 281 -5.12 8.31 8.92
N GLY A 282 -4.77 8.59 7.67
CA GLY A 282 -3.52 9.26 7.31
C GLY A 282 -3.62 10.78 7.43
N ASP A 283 -2.51 11.48 7.28
CA ASP A 283 -2.43 12.92 7.55
C ASP A 283 -1.86 13.72 6.38
N MET A 284 -2.29 14.97 6.22
CA MET A 284 -1.74 15.89 5.22
C MET A 284 -1.21 17.18 5.83
N GLU A 285 0.02 17.54 5.48
CA GLU A 285 0.60 18.85 5.73
C GLU A 285 0.79 19.58 4.40
N LEU A 286 0.06 20.67 4.21
CA LEU A 286 -0.07 21.35 2.92
C LEU A 286 0.43 22.79 3.04
N ALA A 287 1.32 23.18 2.12
CA ALA A 287 1.72 24.56 1.90
C ALA A 287 0.54 25.41 1.38
N ASP A 288 0.81 26.69 1.12
CA ASP A 288 -0.19 27.68 0.74
C ASP A 288 -1.01 27.28 -0.49
N SER A 289 -2.27 27.72 -0.55
CA SER A 289 -3.11 27.49 -1.72
C SER A 289 -4.04 28.65 -2.07
N GLY A 290 -4.51 28.65 -3.32
CA GLY A 290 -5.59 29.55 -3.74
C GLY A 290 -6.97 28.93 -3.54
N GLU A 291 -7.63 28.57 -4.64
CA GLU A 291 -8.93 27.89 -4.61
C GLU A 291 -8.78 26.51 -3.96
N THR A 292 -9.45 26.27 -2.84
CA THR A 292 -9.13 25.14 -1.96
C THR A 292 -10.36 24.30 -1.60
N ASN A 293 -10.22 22.98 -1.71
CA ASN A 293 -11.21 22.00 -1.28
C ASN A 293 -10.53 20.87 -0.48
N LEU A 294 -10.83 20.80 0.81
CA LEU A 294 -10.29 19.80 1.74
C LEU A 294 -11.39 18.83 2.17
N GLN A 295 -11.10 17.54 2.15
CA GLN A 295 -12.05 16.51 2.58
C GLN A 295 -11.39 15.43 3.43
N ILE A 296 -12.00 15.11 4.57
CA ILE A 296 -11.66 13.93 5.38
C ILE A 296 -12.85 12.99 5.40
N ASN A 297 -12.62 11.73 5.09
CA ASN A 297 -13.51 10.60 5.33
C ASN A 297 -12.78 9.60 6.23
N GLY A 298 -13.00 9.68 7.54
CA GLY A 298 -12.28 8.89 8.54
C GLY A 298 -11.80 9.72 9.72
N SER A 299 -10.57 9.46 10.17
CA SER A 299 -10.03 9.96 11.44
C SER A 299 -8.67 10.64 11.32
N GLY A 300 -8.18 10.87 10.10
CA GLY A 300 -6.91 11.53 9.87
C GLY A 300 -7.06 13.04 9.66
N ASP A 301 -5.96 13.77 9.67
CA ASP A 301 -5.97 15.24 9.79
C ASP A 301 -5.42 15.96 8.55
N ILE A 302 -5.93 17.16 8.29
CA ILE A 302 -5.39 18.05 7.25
C ILE A 302 -4.98 19.40 7.85
N GLY A 303 -3.69 19.72 7.75
CA GLY A 303 -3.16 21.05 8.01
C GLY A 303 -2.84 21.80 6.72
N LEU A 304 -3.42 22.98 6.53
CA LEU A 304 -3.11 23.91 5.45
C LEU A 304 -2.44 25.17 6.01
N THR A 305 -1.34 25.59 5.41
CA THR A 305 -0.54 26.72 5.91
C THR A 305 -1.27 28.06 5.74
N ASP A 306 -1.69 28.38 4.51
CA ASP A 306 -2.41 29.62 4.18
C ASP A 306 -3.35 29.40 2.97
N VAL A 307 -4.40 30.23 2.87
CA VAL A 307 -5.34 30.25 1.75
C VAL A 307 -5.67 31.68 1.32
N ASP A 308 -5.63 31.95 0.02
CA ASP A 308 -5.95 33.28 -0.57
C ASP A 308 -7.14 33.26 -1.58
N GLY A 309 -7.78 32.11 -1.77
CA GLY A 309 -8.94 31.90 -2.67
C GLY A 309 -10.26 31.59 -1.94
N ASN A 310 -11.18 30.87 -2.59
CA ASN A 310 -12.30 30.28 -1.86
C ASN A 310 -11.84 29.06 -1.06
N PHE A 311 -12.50 28.81 0.07
CA PHE A 311 -12.15 27.71 0.97
C PHE A 311 -13.36 26.80 1.18
N THR A 312 -13.22 25.53 0.82
CA THR A 312 -14.19 24.49 1.16
C THR A 312 -13.52 23.44 2.03
N ALA A 313 -14.14 23.09 3.14
CA ALA A 313 -13.65 22.06 4.05
C ALA A 313 -14.79 21.15 4.50
N LYS A 314 -14.57 19.83 4.39
CA LYS A 314 -15.56 18.82 4.78
C LYS A 314 -14.92 17.72 5.62
N ILE A 315 -15.47 17.47 6.80
CA ILE A 315 -15.14 16.31 7.64
C ILE A 315 -16.34 15.37 7.66
N ASN A 316 -16.10 14.09 7.35
CA ASN A 316 -17.01 12.98 7.64
C ASN A 316 -16.27 11.99 8.53
N GLY A 317 -16.52 12.05 9.84
CA GLY A 317 -15.82 11.24 10.83
C GLY A 317 -15.31 12.07 12.01
N SER A 318 -14.10 11.77 12.46
CA SER A 318 -13.52 12.30 13.70
C SER A 318 -12.16 12.97 13.54
N GLY A 319 -11.67 13.12 12.30
CA GLY A 319 -10.41 13.81 12.03
C GLY A 319 -10.61 15.33 11.93
N ASP A 320 -9.51 16.07 11.95
CA ASP A 320 -9.50 17.52 12.14
C ASP A 320 -8.92 18.27 10.93
N ILE A 321 -9.38 19.51 10.75
CA ILE A 321 -8.81 20.42 9.74
C ILE A 321 -8.31 21.69 10.41
N SER A 322 -7.07 22.06 10.11
CA SER A 322 -6.53 23.38 10.49
C SER A 322 -6.12 24.17 9.24
N ALA A 323 -6.49 25.45 9.20
CA ALA A 323 -6.12 26.35 8.11
C ALA A 323 -6.07 27.81 8.56
N ARG A 324 -5.33 28.64 7.81
CA ARG A 324 -5.18 30.09 8.04
C ARG A 324 -5.31 30.83 6.71
N GLY A 325 -5.41 32.15 6.75
CA GLY A 325 -5.32 32.99 5.55
C GLY A 325 -6.51 33.92 5.35
N ASN A 326 -6.65 34.43 4.13
CA ASN A 326 -7.68 35.38 3.75
C ASN A 326 -8.54 34.78 2.64
N ALA A 327 -9.53 33.98 3.01
CA ALA A 327 -10.44 33.39 2.03
C ALA A 327 -11.51 34.40 1.61
N LYS A 328 -11.97 34.31 0.36
CA LYS A 328 -13.13 35.09 -0.09
C LYS A 328 -14.38 34.56 0.59
N ASP A 329 -14.81 33.37 0.20
CA ASP A 329 -15.95 32.67 0.79
C ASP A 329 -15.51 31.32 1.37
N ALA A 330 -16.13 30.93 2.47
CA ALA A 330 -15.87 29.66 3.15
C ALA A 330 -17.13 28.78 3.20
N VAL A 331 -17.01 27.53 2.76
CA VAL A 331 -18.04 26.49 2.93
C VAL A 331 -17.49 25.39 3.80
N ILE A 332 -18.08 25.24 4.97
CA ILE A 332 -17.59 24.39 6.05
C ILE A 332 -18.66 23.36 6.40
N THR A 333 -18.29 22.09 6.40
CA THR A 333 -19.20 20.99 6.77
C THR A 333 -18.52 19.99 7.69
N VAL A 334 -19.15 19.67 8.82
CA VAL A 334 -18.74 18.61 9.73
C VAL A 334 -19.88 17.63 9.91
N ASN A 335 -19.66 16.36 9.58
CA ASN A 335 -20.55 15.26 9.88
C ASN A 335 -19.80 14.27 10.79
N GLY A 336 -20.09 14.31 12.08
CA GLY A 336 -19.39 13.52 13.08
C GLY A 336 -18.88 14.35 14.26
N SER A 337 -17.68 14.04 14.74
CA SER A 337 -17.10 14.63 15.95
C SER A 337 -15.77 15.33 15.72
N GLY A 338 -15.32 15.44 14.47
CA GLY A 338 -14.07 16.14 14.15
C GLY A 338 -14.21 17.66 14.21
N ASP A 339 -13.10 18.33 14.43
CA ASP A 339 -13.02 19.74 14.72
C ASP A 339 -12.37 20.53 13.58
N MET A 340 -12.61 21.84 13.54
CA MET A 340 -11.91 22.75 12.63
C MET A 340 -11.32 23.96 13.35
N ASP A 341 -10.00 24.08 13.33
CA ASP A 341 -9.26 25.27 13.80
C ASP A 341 -8.95 26.22 12.63
N LEU A 342 -9.79 27.24 12.50
CA LEU A 342 -9.69 28.33 11.52
C LEU A 342 -9.51 29.68 12.22
N LYS A 343 -8.94 29.70 13.44
CA LYS A 343 -8.84 30.92 14.27
C LYS A 343 -8.03 32.06 13.64
N ASN A 344 -7.14 31.72 12.71
CA ASN A 344 -6.29 32.66 11.97
C ASN A 344 -6.78 32.89 10.54
N MET A 345 -8.06 32.61 10.27
CA MET A 345 -8.66 32.82 8.96
C MET A 345 -9.60 34.04 8.99
N THR A 346 -9.45 34.90 7.98
CA THR A 346 -10.42 35.96 7.67
C THR A 346 -11.22 35.52 6.46
N VAL A 347 -12.54 35.61 6.54
CA VAL A 347 -13.46 35.26 5.45
C VAL A 347 -14.50 36.36 5.26
N ARG A 348 -15.00 36.54 4.04
CA ARG A 348 -16.13 37.45 3.79
C ARG A 348 -17.41 36.82 4.28
N VAL A 349 -17.81 35.71 3.65
CA VAL A 349 -19.01 34.94 4.01
C VAL A 349 -18.61 33.53 4.43
N ALA A 350 -19.19 33.03 5.52
CA ALA A 350 -19.01 31.64 5.96
C ALA A 350 -20.34 30.88 6.00
N LYS A 351 -20.43 29.79 5.24
CA LYS A 351 -21.54 28.84 5.30
C LYS A 351 -21.11 27.62 6.09
N VAL A 352 -21.75 27.38 7.22
CA VAL A 352 -21.36 26.36 8.20
C VAL A 352 -22.50 25.38 8.43
N ASN A 353 -22.22 24.10 8.22
CA ASN A 353 -23.13 23.00 8.52
C ASN A 353 -22.45 22.01 9.46
N ILE A 354 -23.00 21.80 10.66
CA ILE A 354 -22.52 20.79 11.60
C ILE A 354 -23.66 19.82 11.90
N SER A 355 -23.42 18.54 11.63
CA SER A 355 -24.27 17.42 11.96
C SER A 355 -23.49 16.44 12.85
N GLY A 356 -23.51 16.69 14.16
CA GLY A 356 -22.83 15.87 15.15
C GLY A 356 -22.42 16.65 16.41
N ALA A 357 -21.21 16.40 16.88
CA ALA A 357 -20.66 16.97 18.11
C ALA A 357 -19.33 17.72 17.89
N GLY A 358 -18.94 17.96 16.65
CA GLY A 358 -17.70 18.67 16.33
C GLY A 358 -17.76 20.16 16.65
N ASP A 359 -16.58 20.73 16.85
CA ASP A 359 -16.34 22.11 17.23
C ASP A 359 -15.57 22.87 16.15
N ILE A 360 -16.02 24.09 15.85
CA ILE A 360 -15.40 24.93 14.82
C ILE A 360 -15.09 26.31 15.40
N VAL A 361 -13.83 26.73 15.27
CA VAL A 361 -13.38 28.07 15.66
C VAL A 361 -12.91 28.82 14.42
N LEU A 362 -13.56 29.94 14.09
CA LEU A 362 -13.23 30.79 12.96
C LEU A 362 -12.74 32.16 13.43
N GLY A 363 -11.69 32.69 12.79
CA GLY A 363 -11.06 33.96 13.13
C GLY A 363 -11.98 35.16 12.93
N ARG A 364 -12.06 35.68 11.71
CA ARG A 364 -12.84 36.87 11.39
C ARG A 364 -13.81 36.64 10.24
N VAL A 365 -15.04 37.11 10.40
CA VAL A 365 -16.05 37.17 9.33
C VAL A 365 -16.35 38.63 9.05
N THR A 366 -16.20 39.10 7.80
CA THR A 366 -16.36 40.52 7.46
C THR A 366 -17.74 40.90 6.93
N ASP A 367 -18.58 39.92 6.56
CA ASP A 367 -19.93 40.15 6.05
C ASP A 367 -20.95 39.41 6.94
N HIS A 368 -21.20 38.13 6.70
CA HIS A 368 -22.16 37.35 7.50
C HIS A 368 -21.83 35.85 7.52
N THR A 369 -22.57 35.12 8.36
CA THR A 369 -22.55 33.66 8.45
C THR A 369 -23.92 33.04 8.15
N GLU A 370 -23.93 31.91 7.44
CA GLU A 370 -25.09 31.01 7.32
C GLU A 370 -24.82 29.76 8.15
N GLU A 371 -25.59 29.53 9.21
CA GLU A 371 -25.27 28.50 10.22
C GLU A 371 -26.40 27.46 10.35
N LYS A 372 -26.05 26.17 10.24
CA LYS A 372 -26.96 25.04 10.50
C LYS A 372 -26.27 24.03 11.41
N LEU A 373 -26.63 24.04 12.70
CA LEU A 373 -25.91 23.32 13.76
C LEU A 373 -26.83 22.34 14.49
N THR A 374 -26.28 21.23 14.97
CA THR A 374 -26.94 20.32 15.90
C THR A 374 -26.81 20.81 17.35
N LYS A 375 -27.67 20.33 18.25
CA LYS A 375 -27.70 20.78 19.67
C LYS A 375 -26.35 20.62 20.40
N ASN A 376 -25.53 19.66 19.98
CA ASN A 376 -24.29 19.26 20.66
C ASN A 376 -23.01 19.77 19.97
N SER A 377 -23.12 20.61 18.95
CA SER A 377 -21.96 21.17 18.23
C SER A 377 -21.69 22.62 18.62
N THR A 378 -20.43 23.04 18.60
CA THR A 378 -20.05 24.43 18.82
C THR A 378 -19.53 25.09 17.55
N PHE A 379 -20.00 26.30 17.26
CA PHE A 379 -19.38 27.18 16.27
C PHE A 379 -19.10 28.54 16.90
N LYS A 380 -17.84 28.98 16.84
CA LYS A 380 -17.39 30.25 17.41
C LYS A 380 -16.67 31.09 16.36
N VAL A 381 -17.09 32.34 16.22
CA VAL A 381 -16.37 33.37 15.46
C VAL A 381 -15.68 34.32 16.43
N LEU A 382 -14.36 34.54 16.28
CA LEU A 382 -13.59 35.38 17.20
C LEU A 382 -13.83 36.87 16.97
N GLN A 383 -14.05 37.29 15.72
CA GLN A 383 -14.35 38.67 15.36
C GLN A 383 -15.41 38.74 14.25
N ARG A 384 -16.50 39.48 14.51
CA ARG A 384 -17.51 39.80 13.49
C ARG A 384 -17.34 41.25 13.04
N GLY A 385 -17.36 41.46 11.72
CA GLY A 385 -17.19 42.74 11.04
C GLY A 385 -18.38 43.66 11.15
#